data_AF-Q7XY56-F1
#
_entry.id   AF-Q7XY56-F1
#
_cell.length_a   1.000
_cell.length_b   1.000
_cell.length_c   1.000
_cell.angle_alpha   90.00
_cell.angle_beta   90.00
_cell.angle_gamma   90.00
#
_symmetry.space_group_name_H-M   'P 1'
#
loop_
_entity.id
_entity.type
_entity.pdbx_description
1 polymer ?
#
loop_
_entity_poly.entity_id
_entity_poly.type
_entity_poly.pdbx_seq_one_letter_code
_entity_poly.pdbx_strand_id
1 'polypeptide(L)'
;WSGTRSDSNDGSLIQEYVVLEYRDGDVYVSLSHLDLITVLSPGAAEKVETLDVITGKSTFTQGTIRKRRARYMARLRVREKIRKQLVNLHGMYAQRTSVDRAPFEVDEEAERQFFSACEFSLTADQQEATRHIFHDMSERRSPMDRLLCGDVGIGKTEVAIRAAFRAVRAGKQV
;
A
#
# COMPACT_ATOMS: atom_id res chain seq x y z
N TRP A 1 28.58 -8.19 15.28
CA TRP A 1 27.89 -9.48 15.01
C TRP A 1 28.92 -10.55 15.27
N SER A 2 28.69 -11.40 16.28
CA SER A 2 29.65 -12.43 16.70
C SER A 2 29.26 -13.84 16.20
N GLY A 3 28.05 -14.03 15.65
CA GLY A 3 27.62 -15.27 15.01
C GLY A 3 26.14 -15.60 15.23
N THR A 4 25.75 -16.81 14.82
CA THR A 4 24.45 -17.43 15.11
C THR A 4 24.67 -18.63 16.02
N ARG A 5 23.85 -18.78 17.07
CA ARG A 5 23.91 -19.92 18.01
C ARG A 5 22.55 -20.62 18.03
N SER A 6 22.56 -21.93 17.86
CA SER A 6 21.39 -22.79 18.00
C SER A 6 21.48 -23.49 19.36
N ASP A 7 20.47 -23.34 20.20
CA ASP A 7 20.35 -24.12 21.44
C ASP A 7 19.16 -25.08 21.32
N SER A 8 19.40 -26.34 21.67
CA SER A 8 18.35 -27.36 21.76
C SER A 8 17.77 -27.34 23.16
N ASN A 9 16.61 -26.70 23.33
CA ASN A 9 15.90 -26.81 24.59
C ASN A 9 15.17 -28.17 24.62
N ASP A 10 15.46 -28.95 25.66
CA ASP A 10 14.95 -30.28 26.00
C ASP A 10 13.78 -30.78 25.13
N GLY A 11 14.10 -31.44 24.00
CA GLY A 11 13.22 -32.43 23.36
C GLY A 11 12.37 -32.06 22.14
N SER A 12 12.19 -30.81 21.67
CA SER A 12 11.41 -30.63 20.42
C SER A 12 11.56 -29.35 19.58
N LEU A 13 12.28 -28.30 20.00
CA LEU A 13 12.42 -27.08 19.18
C LEU A 13 13.85 -26.57 19.16
N ILE A 14 14.47 -26.59 17.97
CA ILE A 14 15.74 -25.91 17.71
C ILE A 14 15.42 -24.41 17.61
N GLN A 15 15.87 -23.63 18.59
CA GLN A 15 15.70 -22.18 18.55
C GLN A 15 17.03 -21.53 18.16
N GLU A 16 17.00 -20.82 17.03
CA GLU A 16 18.16 -20.10 16.52
C GLU A 16 18.17 -18.66 17.05
N TYR A 17 19.35 -18.22 17.49
CA TYR A 17 19.57 -16.90 18.04
C TYR A 17 20.72 -16.21 17.32
N VAL A 18 20.59 -14.90 17.14
CA VAL A 18 21.71 -14.00 16.86
C VAL A 18 22.29 -13.52 18.17
N VAL A 19 23.61 -13.63 18.32
CA VAL A 19 24.33 -13.14 19.49
C VAL A 19 24.84 -11.73 19.20
N LEU A 20 24.46 -10.78 20.06
CA LEU A 20 24.93 -9.41 20.07
C LEU A 20 25.84 -9.21 21.27
N GLU A 21 27.11 -8.94 21.02
CA GLU A 21 28.11 -8.69 22.04
C GLU A 21 28.05 -7.23 22.51
N TYR A 22 27.96 -7.05 23.82
CA TYR A 22 28.03 -5.77 24.53
C TYR A 22 29.21 -5.78 25.49
N ARG A 23 29.58 -4.60 26.02
CA ARG A 23 30.76 -4.45 26.87
C ARG A 23 30.67 -5.21 28.20
N ASP A 24 29.46 -5.43 28.71
CA ASP A 24 29.17 -6.11 29.99
C ASP A 24 28.49 -7.48 29.82
N GLY A 25 28.36 -7.99 28.59
CA GLY A 25 27.81 -9.33 28.32
C GLY A 25 27.19 -9.49 26.95
N ASP A 26 26.52 -10.62 26.73
CA ASP A 26 25.91 -10.98 25.45
C ASP A 26 24.38 -10.94 25.52
N VAL A 27 23.75 -10.46 24.44
CA VAL A 27 22.30 -10.50 24.25
C VAL A 27 21.94 -11.49 23.15
N TYR A 28 21.06 -12.43 23.48
CA TYR A 28 20.55 -13.45 22.56
C TYR A 28 19.22 -12.99 21.96
N VAL A 29 19.20 -12.76 20.65
CA VAL A 29 18.00 -12.31 19.93
C VAL A 29 17.48 -13.46 19.08
N SER A 30 16.26 -13.92 19.35
CA SER A 30 15.58 -14.93 18.53
C SER A 30 15.42 -14.44 17.09
N LEU A 31 15.54 -15.34 16.11
CA LEU A 31 15.32 -14.99 14.69
C LEU A 31 13.96 -14.34 14.42
N SER A 32 12.94 -14.64 15.23
CA SER A 32 11.62 -14.01 15.13
C SER A 32 11.62 -12.49 15.37
N HIS A 33 12.66 -11.95 16.02
CA HIS A 33 12.80 -10.55 16.37
C HIS A 33 13.97 -9.86 15.63
N LEU A 34 14.39 -10.41 14.49
CA LEU A 34 15.43 -9.82 13.64
C LEU A 34 15.09 -8.42 13.14
N ASP A 35 13.80 -8.09 13.02
CA ASP A 35 13.29 -6.77 12.64
C ASP A 35 13.66 -5.65 13.62
N LEU A 36 14.02 -6.01 14.86
CA LEU A 36 14.54 -5.09 15.88
C LEU A 36 16.02 -4.76 15.69
N ILE A 37 16.75 -5.56 14.90
CA ILE A 37 18.19 -5.38 14.65
C ILE A 37 18.36 -4.53 13.38
N THR A 38 19.24 -3.54 13.44
CA THR A 38 19.62 -2.75 12.27
C THR A 38 21.12 -2.70 12.17
N VAL A 39 21.65 -3.09 11.02
CA VAL A 39 23.08 -2.97 10.73
C VAL A 39 23.45 -1.49 10.69
N LEU A 40 24.51 -1.14 11.41
CA LEU A 40 25.00 0.23 11.46
C LEU A 40 25.62 0.59 10.11
N SER A 41 25.31 1.77 9.57
CA SER A 41 25.91 2.23 8.31
C SER A 41 27.43 2.43 8.45
N PRO A 42 28.22 2.26 7.38
CA PRO A 42 29.70 2.30 7.45
C PRO A 42 30.26 3.55 8.14
N GLY A 43 29.81 4.75 7.75
CA GLY A 43 30.27 6.01 8.37
C GLY A 43 29.77 6.27 9.80
N ALA A 44 28.84 5.46 10.30
CA ALA A 44 28.48 5.43 11.71
C ALA A 44 29.31 4.39 12.48
N ALA A 45 29.75 3.31 11.82
CA ALA A 45 30.55 2.24 12.43
C ALA A 45 31.97 2.72 12.74
N GLU A 46 32.56 3.54 11.87
CA GLU A 46 33.84 4.20 12.10
C GLU A 46 33.86 5.11 13.34
N LYS A 47 32.68 5.59 13.77
CA LYS A 47 32.53 6.47 14.94
C LYS A 47 32.25 5.71 16.24
N VAL A 48 32.17 4.38 16.19
CA VAL A 48 31.95 3.56 17.39
C VAL A 48 33.30 3.17 17.97
N GLU A 49 33.76 3.94 18.96
CA GLU A 49 35.03 3.67 19.65
C GLU A 49 34.91 2.57 20.72
N THR A 50 33.73 2.39 21.32
CA THR A 50 33.48 1.37 22.36
C THR A 50 32.10 0.74 22.21
N LEU A 51 32.01 -0.57 22.55
CA LEU A 51 30.72 -1.28 22.63
C LEU A 51 29.87 -0.72 23.77
N ASP A 52 28.54 -0.78 23.58
CA ASP A 52 27.59 -0.28 24.56
C ASP A 52 27.43 -1.24 25.75
N VAL A 53 26.78 -0.78 26.82
CA VAL A 53 26.53 -1.56 28.06
C VAL A 53 25.05 -1.90 28.17
N ILE A 54 24.70 -3.13 28.55
CA ILE A 54 23.34 -3.63 28.77
C ILE A 54 22.76 -3.04 30.06
N THR A 55 23.51 -3.11 31.16
CA THR A 55 23.03 -2.82 32.52
C THR A 55 23.32 -1.39 32.99
N GLY A 56 24.17 -0.65 32.27
CA GLY A 56 24.67 0.67 32.64
C GLY A 56 24.01 1.85 31.93
N LYS A 57 24.48 3.07 32.22
CA LYS A 57 24.15 4.25 31.42
C LYS A 57 24.82 4.10 30.05
N SER A 58 24.01 3.74 29.05
CA SER A 58 24.44 3.56 27.66
C SER A 58 25.34 4.70 27.17
N THR A 59 26.46 4.31 26.54
CA THR A 59 27.45 5.17 25.88
C THR A 59 26.89 5.78 24.60
N PHE A 60 25.81 5.20 24.05
CA PHE A 60 24.96 5.87 23.08
C PHE A 60 24.26 7.04 23.79
N THR A 61 24.95 8.18 23.85
CA THR A 61 24.52 9.47 24.42
C THR A 61 23.03 9.70 24.24
N GLN A 62 22.38 10.33 25.23
CA GLN A 62 20.95 10.64 25.25
C GLN A 62 20.39 11.18 23.91
N GLY A 63 21.20 11.87 23.11
CA GLY A 63 20.85 12.32 21.75
C GLY A 63 20.48 11.19 20.78
N THR A 64 21.13 10.03 20.85
CA THR A 64 20.88 8.88 19.97
C THR A 64 19.61 8.11 20.36
N ILE A 65 19.36 7.93 21.66
CA ILE A 65 18.11 7.35 22.18
C ILE A 65 16.92 8.27 21.85
N ARG A 66 17.08 9.59 22.02
CA ARG A 66 16.06 10.59 21.61
C ARG A 66 15.75 10.52 20.11
N LYS A 67 16.77 10.43 19.25
CA LYS A 67 16.59 10.28 17.79
C LYS A 67 15.93 8.96 17.41
N ARG A 68 16.23 7.84 18.08
CA ARG A 68 15.56 6.54 17.86
C ARG A 68 14.10 6.59 18.31
N ARG A 69 13.81 7.12 19.50
CA ARG A 69 12.44 7.33 19.99
C ARG A 69 11.63 8.25 19.08
N ALA A 70 12.21 9.35 18.60
CA ALA A 70 11.54 10.24 17.66
C ALA A 70 11.17 9.53 16.34
N ARG A 71 12.09 8.73 15.77
CA ARG A 71 11.83 7.91 14.58
C ARG A 71 10.75 6.85 14.82
N TYR A 72 10.78 6.17 15.97
CA TYR A 72 9.75 5.20 16.36
C TYR A 72 8.37 5.86 16.49
N MET A 73 8.30 6.99 17.20
CA MET A 73 7.04 7.75 17.34
C MET A 73 6.54 8.29 16.00
N ALA A 74 7.42 8.72 15.09
CA ALA A 74 7.04 9.11 13.75
C ALA A 74 6.43 7.93 12.96
N ARG A 75 7.05 6.74 13.03
CA ARG A 75 6.51 5.51 12.40
C ARG A 75 5.15 5.13 12.99
N LEU A 76 4.98 5.20 14.31
CA LEU A 76 3.70 4.95 14.96
C LEU A 76 2.62 5.93 14.51
N ARG A 77 2.93 7.23 14.45
CA ARG A 77 2.00 8.25 13.96
C ARG A 77 1.60 8.02 12.50
N VAL A 78 2.55 7.65 11.64
CA VAL A 78 2.27 7.29 10.24
C VAL A 78 1.35 6.06 10.17
N ARG A 79 1.65 5.02 10.94
CA ARG A 79 0.82 3.80 11.00
C ARG A 79 -0.60 4.12 11.47
N GLU A 80 -0.74 4.94 12.51
CA GLU A 80 -2.04 5.38 13.01
C GLU A 80 -2.80 6.18 11.95
N LYS A 81 -2.13 7.08 11.24
CA LYS A 81 -2.73 7.86 10.14
C LYS A 81 -3.22 6.96 9.02
N ILE A 82 -2.40 6.01 8.57
CA ILE A 82 -2.79 5.01 7.56
C ILE A 82 -4.00 4.22 8.05
N ARG A 83 -3.98 3.74 9.30
CA ARG A 83 -5.11 2.98 9.87
C ARG A 83 -6.40 3.80 9.86
N LYS A 84 -6.35 5.08 10.27
CA LYS A 84 -7.50 5.98 10.21
C LYS A 84 -8.01 6.16 8.77
N GLN A 85 -7.12 6.36 7.81
CA GLN A 85 -7.48 6.49 6.39
C GLN A 85 -8.14 5.21 5.85
N LEU A 86 -7.61 4.04 6.20
CA LEU A 86 -8.17 2.75 5.79
C LEU A 86 -9.56 2.53 6.36
N VAL A 87 -9.79 2.85 7.65
CA VAL A 87 -11.12 2.77 8.26
C VAL A 87 -12.11 3.68 7.54
N ASN A 88 -11.70 4.92 7.24
CA ASN A 88 -12.56 5.85 6.51
C ASN A 88 -12.88 5.34 5.10
N LEU A 89 -11.87 4.88 4.35
CA LEU A 89 -12.06 4.35 3.01
C LEU A 89 -12.98 3.12 3.02
N HIS A 90 -12.77 2.21 3.97
CA HIS A 90 -13.62 1.04 4.16
C HIS A 90 -15.07 1.43 4.46
N GLY A 91 -15.28 2.41 5.35
CA GLY A 91 -16.60 2.94 5.64
C GLY A 91 -17.29 3.52 4.41
N MET A 92 -16.57 4.30 3.59
CA MET A 92 -17.08 4.85 2.33
C MET A 92 -17.49 3.74 1.34
N TYR A 93 -16.68 2.70 1.18
CA TYR A 93 -17.02 1.57 0.31
C TYR A 93 -18.21 0.77 0.83
N ALA A 94 -18.29 0.52 2.13
CA ALA A 94 -19.43 -0.19 2.73
C ALA A 94 -20.74 0.57 2.47
N GLN A 95 -20.74 1.89 2.72
CA GLN A 95 -21.90 2.75 2.44
C GLN A 95 -22.24 2.72 0.95
N ARG A 96 -21.25 2.84 0.07
CA ARG A 96 -21.45 2.81 -1.37
C ARG A 96 -22.05 1.49 -1.86
N THR A 97 -21.54 0.36 -1.39
CA THR A 97 -22.03 -0.97 -1.79
C THR A 97 -23.42 -1.28 -1.24
N SER A 98 -23.85 -0.59 -0.18
CA SER A 98 -25.21 -0.72 0.36
C SER A 98 -26.27 0.05 -0.43
N VAL A 99 -25.85 0.99 -1.29
CA VAL A 99 -26.76 1.74 -2.16
C VAL A 99 -26.89 1.00 -3.48
N ASP A 100 -28.13 0.70 -3.86
CA ASP A 100 -28.46 0.19 -5.17
C ASP A 100 -28.87 1.32 -6.11
N ARG A 101 -28.53 1.17 -7.39
CA ARG A 101 -29.00 2.01 -8.49
C ARG A 101 -29.54 1.14 -9.62
N ALA A 102 -30.39 1.74 -10.45
CA ALA A 102 -30.78 1.13 -11.70
C ALA A 102 -29.55 1.03 -12.64
N PRO A 103 -29.38 -0.09 -13.36
CA PRO A 103 -28.38 -0.19 -14.42
C PRO A 103 -28.64 0.81 -15.55
N PHE A 104 -27.57 1.20 -16.26
CA PHE A 104 -27.70 2.01 -17.48
C PHE A 104 -28.14 1.11 -18.64
N GLU A 105 -29.23 1.47 -19.30
CA GLU A 105 -29.69 0.82 -20.53
C GLU A 105 -28.62 0.93 -21.62
N VAL A 106 -28.47 -0.14 -22.40
CA VAL A 106 -27.49 -0.23 -23.49
C VAL A 106 -28.22 -0.11 -24.82
N ASP A 107 -27.86 0.92 -25.58
CA ASP A 107 -28.30 1.10 -26.96
C ASP A 107 -27.10 0.88 -27.89
N GLU A 108 -26.92 -0.37 -28.31
CA GLU A 108 -25.76 -0.78 -29.10
C GLU A 108 -25.66 -0.06 -30.45
N GLU A 109 -26.80 0.28 -31.06
CA GLU A 109 -26.81 0.93 -32.37
C GLU A 109 -26.42 2.40 -32.25
N ALA A 110 -27.01 3.13 -31.29
CA ALA A 110 -26.63 4.52 -31.05
C ALA A 110 -25.18 4.64 -30.58
N GLU A 111 -24.72 3.72 -29.74
CA GLU A 111 -23.31 3.66 -29.30
C GLU A 111 -22.37 3.39 -30.48
N ARG A 112 -22.70 2.43 -31.35
CA ARG A 112 -21.88 2.14 -32.53
C ARG A 112 -21.77 3.34 -33.46
N GLN A 113 -22.88 4.05 -33.69
CA GLN A 113 -22.90 5.28 -34.50
C GLN A 113 -22.08 6.42 -33.86
N PHE A 114 -22.18 6.59 -32.54
CA PHE A 114 -21.40 7.61 -31.85
C PHE A 114 -19.91 7.27 -31.82
N PHE A 115 -19.54 6.00 -31.59
CA PHE A 115 -18.15 5.57 -31.53
C PHE A 115 -17.47 5.54 -32.90
N SER A 116 -18.22 5.33 -33.99
CA SER A 116 -17.67 5.37 -35.35
C SER A 116 -17.39 6.80 -35.83
N ALA A 117 -17.95 7.81 -35.18
CA ALA A 117 -17.62 9.21 -35.44
C ALA A 117 -16.22 9.60 -34.95
N CYS A 118 -15.60 8.79 -34.09
CA CYS A 118 -14.23 9.02 -33.66
C CYS A 118 -13.25 8.43 -34.69
N GLU A 119 -12.36 9.27 -35.22
CA GLU A 119 -11.39 8.90 -36.28
C GLU A 119 -10.31 7.93 -35.80
N PHE A 120 -10.13 7.82 -34.48
CA PHE A 120 -9.08 6.99 -33.88
C PHE A 120 -9.64 5.68 -33.32
N SER A 121 -9.02 4.56 -33.71
CA SER A 121 -9.32 3.26 -33.10
C SER A 121 -8.76 3.18 -31.69
N LEU A 122 -9.52 2.59 -30.76
CA LEU A 122 -9.05 2.34 -29.41
C LEU A 122 -7.88 1.33 -29.40
N THR A 123 -6.85 1.62 -28.60
CA THR A 123 -5.80 0.68 -28.22
C THR A 123 -6.38 -0.46 -27.36
N ALA A 124 -5.66 -1.58 -27.23
CA ALA A 124 -6.11 -2.73 -26.44
C ALA A 124 -6.46 -2.36 -24.99
N ASP A 125 -5.60 -1.59 -24.33
CA ASP A 125 -5.81 -1.13 -22.94
C ASP A 125 -7.05 -0.23 -22.81
N GLN A 126 -7.29 0.64 -23.79
CA GLN A 126 -8.48 1.48 -23.82
C GLN A 126 -9.76 0.66 -24.06
N GLN A 127 -9.72 -0.33 -24.95
CA GLN A 127 -10.86 -1.24 -25.18
C GLN A 127 -11.20 -2.00 -23.91
N GLU A 128 -10.20 -2.52 -23.20
CA GLU A 128 -10.39 -3.19 -21.92
C GLU A 128 -10.95 -2.24 -20.84
N ALA A 129 -10.40 -1.03 -20.75
CA ALA A 129 -10.89 -0.01 -19.83
C ALA A 129 -12.35 0.36 -20.10
N THR A 130 -12.71 0.59 -21.37
CA THR A 130 -14.09 0.86 -21.80
C THR A 130 -15.01 -0.30 -21.45
N ARG A 131 -14.60 -1.56 -21.73
CA ARG A 131 -15.39 -2.75 -21.38
C ARG A 131 -15.65 -2.83 -19.87
N HIS A 132 -14.64 -2.57 -19.05
CA HIS A 132 -14.80 -2.56 -17.59
C HIS A 132 -15.73 -1.46 -17.10
N ILE A 133 -15.61 -0.24 -17.63
CA ILE A 133 -16.50 0.87 -17.28
C ILE A 133 -17.94 0.54 -17.68
N PHE A 134 -18.14 0.02 -18.88
CA PHE A 134 -19.46 -0.36 -19.39
C PHE A 134 -20.11 -1.48 -18.59
N HIS A 135 -19.33 -2.49 -18.20
CA HIS A 135 -19.81 -3.52 -17.28
C HIS A 135 -20.22 -2.91 -15.93
N ASP A 136 -19.41 -2.03 -15.37
CA ASP A 136 -19.71 -1.38 -14.10
C ASP A 136 -20.96 -0.46 -14.20
N MET A 137 -21.24 0.11 -15.38
CA MET A 137 -22.43 0.92 -15.67
C MET A 137 -23.70 0.10 -15.88
N SER A 138 -23.62 -1.03 -16.56
CA SER A 138 -24.81 -1.75 -17.04
C SER A 138 -25.11 -3.06 -16.30
N GLU A 139 -24.15 -3.64 -15.58
CA GLU A 139 -24.37 -4.93 -14.90
C GLU A 139 -24.37 -4.80 -13.37
N ARG A 140 -23.61 -3.85 -12.82
CA ARG A 140 -23.52 -3.68 -11.37
C ARG A 140 -24.69 -2.87 -10.81
N ARG A 141 -25.29 -3.40 -9.74
CA ARG A 141 -26.31 -2.71 -8.94
C ARG A 141 -25.73 -1.59 -8.09
N SER A 142 -24.52 -1.75 -7.58
CA SER A 142 -23.86 -0.69 -6.81
C SER A 142 -23.29 0.41 -7.73
N PRO A 143 -23.20 1.66 -7.25
CA PRO A 143 -22.56 2.74 -7.99
C PRO A 143 -21.11 2.40 -8.39
N MET A 144 -20.68 2.75 -9.60
CA MET A 144 -19.32 2.49 -10.12
C MET A 144 -18.23 3.42 -9.55
N ASP A 145 -17.20 2.88 -8.87
CA ASP A 145 -15.99 3.61 -8.42
C ASP A 145 -14.77 3.14 -9.17
N ARG A 146 -14.45 3.79 -10.29
CA ARG A 146 -13.31 3.38 -11.11
C ARG A 146 -12.37 4.54 -11.34
N LEU A 147 -11.10 4.31 -11.08
CA LEU A 147 -10.02 5.21 -11.45
C LEU A 147 -9.43 4.76 -12.79
N LEU A 148 -9.51 5.65 -13.79
CA LEU A 148 -8.84 5.46 -15.08
C LEU A 148 -7.47 6.15 -15.05
N CYS A 149 -6.41 5.35 -14.97
CA CYS A 149 -5.04 5.84 -14.94
C CYS A 149 -4.37 5.79 -16.32
N GLY A 150 -3.47 6.74 -16.56
CA GLY A 150 -2.46 6.64 -17.60
C GLY A 150 -1.93 8.03 -18.02
N ASP A 151 -0.90 8.05 -18.84
CA ASP A 151 -0.13 9.25 -19.19
C ASP A 151 -0.92 10.32 -19.96
N VAL A 152 -0.38 11.54 -20.03
CA VAL A 152 -0.99 12.62 -20.79
C VAL A 152 -0.97 12.27 -22.29
N GLY A 153 -2.08 12.50 -22.99
CA GLY A 153 -2.17 12.30 -24.45
C GLY A 153 -2.64 10.91 -24.90
N ILE A 154 -2.71 9.90 -24.03
CA ILE A 154 -3.16 8.54 -24.42
C ILE A 154 -4.68 8.38 -24.61
N GLY A 155 -5.45 9.47 -24.71
CA GLY A 155 -6.90 9.37 -24.98
C GLY A 155 -7.78 8.92 -23.81
N LYS A 156 -7.43 9.22 -22.55
CA LYS A 156 -8.35 9.00 -21.40
C LYS A 156 -9.70 9.70 -21.57
N THR A 157 -9.69 10.87 -22.21
CA THR A 157 -10.88 11.66 -22.52
C THR A 157 -11.85 10.91 -23.42
N GLU A 158 -11.35 10.16 -24.40
CA GLU A 158 -12.19 9.34 -25.30
C GLU A 158 -12.97 8.30 -24.50
N VAL A 159 -12.30 7.56 -23.62
CA VAL A 159 -12.94 6.56 -22.76
C VAL A 159 -14.00 7.20 -21.85
N ALA A 160 -13.72 8.39 -21.30
CA ALA A 160 -14.67 9.12 -20.47
C ALA A 160 -15.89 9.63 -21.25
N ILE A 161 -15.69 10.15 -22.47
CA ILE A 161 -16.78 10.62 -23.35
C ILE A 161 -17.72 9.47 -23.71
N ARG A 162 -17.18 8.28 -23.99
CA ARG A 162 -17.99 7.08 -24.26
C ARG A 162 -18.88 6.70 -23.08
N ALA A 163 -18.35 6.79 -21.85
CA ALA A 163 -19.14 6.57 -20.63
C ALA A 163 -20.21 7.66 -20.44
N ALA A 164 -19.85 8.93 -20.68
CA ALA A 164 -20.77 10.06 -20.60
C ALA A 164 -21.94 9.91 -21.59
N PHE A 165 -21.66 9.47 -22.82
CA PHE A 165 -22.69 9.21 -23.83
C PHE A 165 -23.75 8.23 -23.32
N ARG A 166 -23.32 7.09 -22.75
CA ARG A 166 -24.25 6.10 -22.17
C ARG A 166 -25.10 6.70 -21.04
N ALA A 167 -24.51 7.54 -20.19
CA ALA A 167 -25.25 8.20 -19.12
C ALA A 167 -26.32 9.19 -19.65
N VAL A 168 -25.95 10.00 -20.66
CA VAL A 168 -26.87 10.95 -21.30
C VAL A 168 -27.99 10.22 -22.06
N ARG A 169 -27.68 9.12 -22.76
CA ARG A 169 -28.69 8.28 -23.44
C ARG A 169 -29.72 7.70 -22.49
N ALA A 170 -29.30 7.37 -21.26
CA ALA A 170 -30.20 6.93 -20.18
C ALA A 170 -30.93 8.11 -19.47
N GLY A 171 -30.87 9.33 -20.02
CA GLY A 171 -31.51 10.51 -19.46
C GLY A 171 -30.90 11.01 -18.14
N LYS A 172 -29.64 10.65 -17.86
CA LYS A 172 -28.91 11.14 -16.69
C LYS A 172 -28.01 12.32 -17.04
N GLN A 173 -27.77 13.19 -16.06
CA GLN A 173 -26.83 14.29 -16.16
C GLN A 173 -25.41 13.80 -15.91
N VAL A 174 -24.42 14.41 -16.58
CA VAL A 174 -22.97 14.13 -16.46
C VAL A 174 -22.25 15.39 -16.04
#